data_AF-A0A838XZ99-F1
#
_entry.id   AF-A0A838XZ99-F1
#
_cell.length_a   1.000
_cell.length_b   1.000
_cell.length_c   1.000
_cell.angle_alpha   90.00
_cell.angle_beta   90.00
_cell.angle_gamma   90.00
#
_symmetry.space_group_name_H-M   'P 1'
#
loop_
_entity.id
_entity.type
_entity.pdbx_description
1 polymer ?
#
loop_
_entity_poly.entity_id
_entity_poly.type
_entity_poly.pdbx_seq_one_letter_code
_entity_poly.pdbx_strand_id
1 'polypeptide(L)'
;VFEGNKSKDFKLTIGSKSMIPGFEDNLVGKKSGDNFSFTTKFPDDYFKKDLSGKETEFFITLHEVQEMSKAKIDKELFKKLAMEDVKDEQSFRSEINKRMEGEIAQQEKSLTKESMYETLLLSNDFKVPNATVNEQADLMRKDSLMRMGQTVENAADDFFPVEDFLENAEKRVRLDLLFSALIQKYELEVEEQDLNKFIEDEAQKYKDAEQFKTWIKTQPEQLNQYKMVILENLLIEKLDSALKSKVKVIKFSDLAKK
;
A
#
# COMPACT_ATOMS: atom_id res chain seq x y z
N VAL A 1 -17.01 -34.16 9.06
CA VAL A 1 -15.96 -33.53 8.22
C VAL A 1 -16.63 -32.41 7.45
N PHE A 2 -16.26 -31.16 7.70
CA PHE A 2 -16.86 -29.98 7.06
C PHE A 2 -16.15 -29.66 5.72
N GLU A 3 -16.86 -29.09 4.76
CA GLU A 3 -16.29 -28.61 3.49
C GLU A 3 -15.21 -27.54 3.75
N GLY A 4 -14.04 -27.72 3.13
CA GLY A 4 -12.88 -26.82 3.28
C GLY A 4 -11.96 -27.10 4.47
N ASN A 5 -12.21 -28.14 5.28
CA ASN A 5 -11.44 -28.39 6.53
C ASN A 5 -10.31 -29.42 6.38
N LYS A 6 -9.82 -29.65 5.16
CA LYS A 6 -8.64 -30.49 4.90
C LYS A 6 -7.66 -29.71 4.05
N SER A 7 -6.47 -29.51 4.59
CA SER A 7 -5.33 -28.97 3.84
C SER A 7 -4.29 -30.08 3.66
N LYS A 8 -3.65 -30.12 2.50
CA LYS A 8 -2.54 -31.03 2.20
C LYS A 8 -1.32 -30.19 1.85
N ASP A 9 -0.15 -30.63 2.32
CA ASP A 9 1.15 -30.00 2.08
C ASP A 9 1.18 -28.49 2.40
N PHE A 10 0.46 -28.10 3.46
CA PHE A 10 0.36 -26.72 3.89
C PHE A 10 1.64 -26.27 4.58
N LYS A 11 2.26 -25.20 4.05
CA LYS A 11 3.43 -24.58 4.66
C LYS A 11 2.97 -23.52 5.67
N LEU A 12 3.33 -23.72 6.93
CA LEU A 12 3.06 -22.78 8.01
C LEU A 12 4.38 -22.30 8.62
N THR A 13 4.54 -20.98 8.74
CA THR A 13 5.65 -20.36 9.46
C THR A 13 5.23 -20.09 10.89
N ILE A 14 5.90 -20.69 11.87
CA ILE A 14 5.63 -20.43 13.29
C ILE A 14 5.91 -18.97 13.63
N GLY A 15 4.96 -18.32 14.31
CA GLY A 15 4.99 -16.90 14.67
C GLY A 15 4.35 -15.96 13.64
N SER A 16 3.86 -16.46 12.51
CA SER A 16 3.21 -15.63 11.49
C SER A 16 1.81 -15.16 11.89
N LYS A 17 1.19 -15.79 12.91
CA LYS A 17 -0.20 -15.55 13.34
C LYS A 17 -1.20 -15.67 12.20
N SER A 18 -0.86 -16.48 11.18
CA SER A 18 -1.73 -16.71 10.03
C SER A 18 -2.85 -17.70 10.36
N MET A 19 -2.68 -18.46 11.45
CA MET A 19 -3.67 -19.39 11.98
C MET A 19 -4.36 -18.83 13.24
N ILE A 20 -5.44 -19.48 13.66
CA ILE A 20 -6.17 -19.10 14.87
C ILE A 20 -5.25 -19.10 16.11
N PRO A 21 -5.47 -18.18 17.06
CA PRO A 21 -4.69 -18.15 18.31
C PRO A 21 -4.65 -19.53 19.00
N GLY A 22 -3.49 -19.90 19.54
CA GLY A 22 -3.26 -21.20 20.16
C GLY A 22 -3.00 -22.36 19.19
N PHE A 23 -3.21 -22.20 17.88
CA PHE A 23 -2.90 -23.26 16.92
C PHE A 23 -1.39 -23.51 16.80
N GLU A 24 -0.61 -22.45 16.59
CA GLU A 24 0.83 -22.54 16.41
C GLU A 24 1.55 -23.03 17.67
N ASP A 25 1.04 -22.67 18.87
CA ASP A 25 1.60 -23.07 20.16
C ASP A 25 1.58 -24.60 20.35
N ASN A 26 0.55 -25.28 19.83
CA ASN A 26 0.43 -26.74 19.90
C ASN A 26 1.39 -27.48 18.94
N LEU A 27 1.99 -26.77 17.98
CA LEU A 27 3.01 -27.32 17.09
C LEU A 27 4.42 -27.24 17.71
N VAL A 28 4.63 -26.35 18.69
CA VAL A 28 5.94 -26.14 19.31
C VAL A 28 6.39 -27.39 20.05
N GLY A 29 7.63 -27.84 19.77
CA GLY A 29 8.23 -29.03 20.40
C GLY A 29 7.90 -30.35 19.72
N LYS A 30 7.05 -30.36 18.68
CA LYS A 30 6.77 -31.53 17.85
C LYS A 30 7.86 -31.72 16.78
N LYS A 31 8.01 -32.95 16.29
CA LYS A 31 9.03 -33.32 15.30
C LYS A 31 8.41 -33.69 13.96
N SER A 32 9.22 -33.62 12.91
CA SER A 32 8.86 -34.15 11.61
C SER A 32 8.51 -35.64 11.72
N GLY A 33 7.41 -36.05 11.09
CA GLY A 33 6.83 -37.38 11.16
C GLY A 33 5.78 -37.57 12.27
N ASP A 34 5.63 -36.62 13.19
CA ASP A 34 4.65 -36.74 14.27
C ASP A 34 3.21 -36.65 13.74
N ASN A 35 2.36 -37.55 14.23
CA ASN A 35 0.92 -37.49 14.08
C ASN A 35 0.31 -37.20 15.44
N PHE A 36 -0.46 -36.13 15.56
CA PHE A 36 -1.10 -35.75 16.81
C PHE A 36 -2.41 -35.02 16.57
N SER A 37 -3.24 -34.97 17.59
CA SER A 37 -4.40 -34.09 17.64
C SER A 37 -4.33 -33.14 18.82
N PHE A 38 -4.98 -31.99 18.67
CA PHE A 38 -5.22 -31.06 19.75
C PHE A 38 -6.53 -30.31 19.49
N THR A 39 -7.10 -29.78 20.56
CA THR A 39 -8.34 -29.02 20.52
C THR A 39 -8.03 -27.54 20.70
N THR A 40 -8.61 -26.69 19.86
CA THR A 40 -8.56 -25.24 20.02
C THR A 40 -9.90 -24.60 19.66
N LYS A 41 -10.16 -23.42 20.23
CA LYS A 41 -11.40 -22.67 20.05
C LYS A 41 -11.19 -21.58 19.00
N PHE A 42 -12.09 -21.49 18.03
CA PHE A 42 -12.11 -20.36 17.10
C PHE A 42 -12.49 -19.06 17.85
N PRO A 43 -11.90 -17.91 17.48
CA PRO A 43 -12.30 -16.62 18.03
C PRO A 43 -13.79 -16.33 17.85
N ASP A 44 -14.40 -15.60 18.77
CA ASP A 44 -15.83 -15.25 18.69
C ASP A 44 -16.09 -14.26 17.54
N ASP A 45 -15.08 -13.52 17.09
CA ASP A 45 -15.11 -12.57 15.96
C ASP A 45 -14.65 -13.18 14.62
N TYR A 46 -14.60 -14.51 14.50
CA TYR A 46 -14.13 -15.17 13.29
C TYR A 46 -15.03 -14.89 12.08
N PHE A 47 -14.41 -14.60 10.92
CA PHE A 47 -15.09 -14.20 9.68
C PHE A 47 -16.16 -15.19 9.19
N LYS A 48 -16.01 -16.49 9.52
CA LYS A 48 -17.07 -17.50 9.30
C LYS A 48 -17.91 -17.66 10.55
N LYS A 49 -19.14 -17.14 10.53
CA LYS A 49 -20.13 -17.26 11.61
C LYS A 49 -20.37 -18.71 12.04
N ASP A 50 -20.27 -19.66 11.11
CA ASP A 50 -20.46 -21.09 11.40
C ASP A 50 -19.35 -21.72 12.24
N LEU A 51 -18.18 -21.09 12.32
CA LEU A 51 -17.02 -21.55 13.08
C LEU A 51 -16.72 -20.65 14.29
N SER A 52 -17.25 -19.43 14.32
CA SER A 52 -17.10 -18.50 15.45
C SER A 52 -17.46 -19.16 16.78
N GLY A 53 -16.54 -19.02 17.74
CA GLY A 53 -16.71 -19.51 19.11
C GLY A 53 -16.75 -21.05 19.27
N LYS A 54 -16.60 -21.83 18.19
CA LYS A 54 -16.66 -23.28 18.26
C LYS A 54 -15.31 -23.87 18.66
N GLU A 55 -15.37 -24.86 19.55
CA GLU A 55 -14.23 -25.69 19.88
C GLU A 55 -14.08 -26.80 18.83
N THR A 56 -12.88 -26.96 18.27
CA THR A 56 -12.61 -27.91 17.18
C THR A 56 -11.32 -28.67 17.44
N GLU A 57 -11.37 -29.99 17.22
CA GLU A 57 -10.20 -30.86 17.23
C GLU A 57 -9.53 -30.88 15.87
N PHE A 58 -8.22 -30.65 15.84
CA PHE A 58 -7.37 -30.71 14.66
C PHE A 58 -6.53 -31.96 14.69
N PHE A 59 -6.51 -32.69 13.57
CA PHE A 59 -5.60 -33.82 13.35
C PHE A 59 -4.50 -33.38 12.40
N ILE A 60 -3.26 -33.43 12.87
CA ILE A 60 -2.11 -32.93 12.13
C ILE A 60 -1.09 -34.04 11.95
N THR A 61 -0.60 -34.14 10.72
CA THR A 61 0.59 -34.88 10.35
C THR A 61 1.67 -33.88 9.98
N LEU A 62 2.75 -33.82 10.76
CA LEU A 62 3.90 -32.98 10.44
C LEU A 62 4.78 -33.72 9.44
N HIS A 63 4.85 -33.23 8.20
CA HIS A 63 5.67 -33.86 7.15
C HIS A 63 7.12 -33.40 7.17
N GLU A 64 7.36 -32.11 7.39
CA GLU A 64 8.69 -31.51 7.37
C GLU A 64 8.74 -30.36 8.38
N VAL A 65 9.86 -30.24 9.09
CA VAL A 65 10.15 -29.10 9.97
C VAL A 65 11.45 -28.48 9.48
N GLN A 66 11.39 -27.22 9.09
CA GLN A 66 12.53 -26.47 8.57
C GLN A 66 12.86 -25.32 9.52
N GLU A 67 14.14 -25.09 9.76
CA GLU A 67 14.61 -23.93 10.52
C GLU A 67 15.17 -22.87 9.57
N MET A 68 14.76 -21.61 9.75
CA MET A 68 15.34 -20.51 8.99
C MET A 68 16.73 -20.18 9.52
N SER A 69 17.77 -20.56 8.80
CA SER A 69 19.14 -20.11 9.05
C SER A 69 19.42 -18.78 8.36
N LYS A 70 20.21 -17.90 8.98
CA LYS A 70 20.71 -16.69 8.32
C LYS A 70 21.50 -17.07 7.07
N ALA A 71 21.13 -16.50 5.93
CA ALA A 71 21.90 -16.64 4.71
C ALA A 71 23.27 -15.96 4.87
N LYS A 72 24.31 -16.56 4.28
CA LYS A 72 25.62 -15.92 4.16
C LYS A 72 25.54 -14.83 3.10
N ILE A 73 26.22 -13.70 3.33
CA ILE A 73 26.30 -12.61 2.36
C ILE A 73 27.39 -12.96 1.36
N ASP A 74 27.02 -13.72 0.33
CA ASP A 74 27.92 -14.24 -0.68
C ASP A 74 27.30 -14.21 -2.08
N LYS A 75 28.07 -14.68 -3.07
CA LYS A 75 27.65 -14.73 -4.47
C LYS A 75 26.38 -15.57 -4.71
N GLU A 76 26.08 -16.56 -3.87
CA GLU A 76 24.85 -17.33 -4.00
C GLU A 76 23.63 -16.50 -3.58
N LEU A 77 23.76 -15.74 -2.49
CA LEU A 77 22.72 -14.80 -2.07
C LEU A 77 22.47 -13.72 -3.13
N PHE A 78 23.53 -13.14 -3.70
CA PHE A 78 23.40 -12.09 -4.72
C PHE A 78 22.66 -12.60 -5.95
N LYS A 79 22.98 -13.82 -6.41
CA LYS A 79 22.26 -14.47 -7.52
C LYS A 79 20.80 -14.73 -7.19
N LYS A 80 20.49 -15.20 -5.98
CA LYS A 80 19.10 -15.42 -5.54
C LYS A 80 18.27 -14.14 -5.49
N LEU A 81 18.91 -13.00 -5.22
CA LEU A 81 18.27 -11.68 -5.20
C LEU A 81 18.33 -10.96 -6.55
N ALA A 82 18.81 -11.61 -7.61
CA ALA A 82 19.02 -11.02 -8.94
C ALA A 82 19.89 -9.74 -8.91
N MET A 83 20.91 -9.71 -8.05
CA MET A 83 21.85 -8.58 -7.89
C MET A 83 23.18 -8.90 -8.57
N GLU A 84 23.16 -9.01 -9.90
CA GLU A 84 24.33 -9.48 -10.68
C GLU A 84 25.53 -8.51 -10.63
N ASP A 85 25.29 -7.22 -10.41
CA ASP A 85 26.32 -6.19 -10.33
C ASP A 85 27.06 -6.16 -8.98
N VAL A 86 26.54 -6.85 -7.97
CA VAL A 86 27.11 -6.91 -6.61
C VAL A 86 28.19 -7.99 -6.55
N LYS A 87 29.41 -7.59 -6.18
CA LYS A 87 30.59 -8.47 -6.22
C LYS A 87 31.04 -8.96 -4.84
N ASP A 88 30.70 -8.21 -3.80
CA ASP A 88 31.17 -8.43 -2.43
C ASP A 88 30.14 -7.91 -1.40
N GLU A 89 30.37 -8.23 -0.12
CA GLU A 89 29.49 -7.80 0.97
C GLU A 89 29.39 -6.27 1.11
N GLN A 90 30.46 -5.53 0.82
CA GLN A 90 30.44 -4.07 0.95
C GLN A 90 29.51 -3.44 -0.11
N SER A 91 29.64 -3.87 -1.36
CA SER A 91 28.75 -3.48 -2.45
C SER A 91 27.31 -3.91 -2.20
N PHE A 92 27.10 -5.09 -1.60
CA PHE A 92 25.76 -5.55 -1.20
C PHE A 92 25.13 -4.60 -0.18
N ARG A 93 25.85 -4.30 0.91
CA ARG A 93 25.36 -3.38 1.96
C ARG A 93 25.11 -1.98 1.41
N SER A 94 25.98 -1.50 0.52
CA SER A 94 25.81 -0.19 -0.12
C SER A 94 24.55 -0.13 -0.97
N GLU A 95 24.26 -1.17 -1.76
CA GLU A 95 23.06 -1.24 -2.59
C GLU A 95 21.78 -1.33 -1.75
N ILE A 96 21.80 -2.12 -0.66
CA ILE A 96 20.68 -2.15 0.29
C ILE A 96 20.47 -0.79 0.94
N ASN A 97 21.53 -0.12 1.41
CA ASN A 97 21.43 1.22 1.98
C ASN A 97 20.85 2.22 0.98
N LYS A 98 21.31 2.21 -0.28
CA LYS A 98 20.78 3.09 -1.33
C LYS A 98 19.28 2.87 -1.56
N ARG A 99 18.82 1.62 -1.56
CA ARG A 99 17.38 1.31 -1.67
C ARG A 99 16.61 1.82 -0.47
N MET A 100 17.13 1.61 0.74
CA MET A 100 16.51 2.11 1.97
C MET A 100 16.45 3.64 1.99
N GLU A 101 17.52 4.33 1.58
CA GLU A 101 17.54 5.80 1.47
C GLU A 101 16.49 6.31 0.48
N GLY A 102 16.32 5.63 -0.67
CA GLY A 102 15.28 5.95 -1.64
C GLY A 102 13.86 5.78 -1.08
N GLU A 103 13.62 4.67 -0.36
CA GLU A 103 12.34 4.40 0.30
C GLU A 103 12.03 5.45 1.38
N ILE A 104 13.02 5.79 2.22
CA ILE A 104 12.89 6.82 3.25
C ILE A 104 12.57 8.17 2.61
N ALA A 105 13.29 8.58 1.57
CA ALA A 105 13.05 9.85 0.90
C ALA A 105 11.63 9.94 0.32
N GLN A 106 11.11 8.85 -0.25
CA GLN A 106 9.73 8.79 -0.74
C GLN A 106 8.72 8.89 0.41
N GLN A 107 8.93 8.17 1.52
CA GLN A 107 8.07 8.23 2.69
C GLN A 107 8.07 9.61 3.35
N GLU A 108 9.24 10.25 3.48
CA GLU A 108 9.35 11.62 4.00
C GLU A 108 8.58 12.62 3.15
N LYS A 109 8.68 12.51 1.82
CA LYS A 109 7.90 13.34 0.89
C LYS A 109 6.39 13.11 1.06
N SER A 110 5.97 11.86 1.22
CA SER A 110 4.55 11.52 1.46
C SER A 110 4.04 12.09 2.76
N LEU A 111 4.77 11.91 3.87
CA LEU A 111 4.38 12.42 5.19
C LEU A 111 4.34 13.95 5.22
N THR A 112 5.27 14.61 4.54
CA THR A 112 5.29 16.07 4.43
C THR A 112 4.07 16.56 3.65
N LYS A 113 3.75 15.92 2.53
CA LYS A 113 2.56 16.19 1.71
C LYS A 113 1.26 15.98 2.50
N GLU A 114 1.13 14.87 3.23
CA GLU A 114 -0.01 14.62 4.13
C GLU A 114 -0.15 15.71 5.20
N SER A 115 0.96 16.11 5.83
CA SER A 115 0.94 17.19 6.82
C SER A 115 0.49 18.53 6.24
N MET A 116 0.81 18.83 4.98
CA MET A 116 0.33 20.03 4.28
C MET A 116 -1.19 19.95 4.05
N TYR A 117 -1.68 18.81 3.59
CA TYR A 117 -3.12 18.60 3.38
C TYR A 117 -3.92 18.77 4.68
N GLU A 118 -3.47 18.13 5.76
CA GLU A 118 -4.09 18.27 7.07
C GLU A 118 -4.11 19.73 7.52
N THR A 119 -2.99 20.43 7.35
CA THR A 119 -2.88 21.85 7.72
C THR A 119 -3.86 22.70 6.92
N LEU A 120 -3.99 22.46 5.61
CA LEU A 120 -4.93 23.18 4.75
C LEU A 120 -6.38 22.92 5.16
N LEU A 121 -6.75 21.68 5.46
CA LEU A 121 -8.10 21.33 5.90
C LEU A 121 -8.45 21.91 7.28
N LEU A 122 -7.50 21.91 8.22
CA LEU A 122 -7.69 22.46 9.57
C LEU A 122 -7.73 23.99 9.58
N SER A 123 -6.97 24.63 8.68
CA SER A 123 -6.88 26.10 8.63
C SER A 123 -8.02 26.75 7.83
N ASN A 124 -8.78 25.97 7.05
CA ASN A 124 -9.82 26.48 6.16
C ASN A 124 -11.12 25.70 6.35
N ASP A 125 -12.00 26.21 7.22
CA ASP A 125 -13.33 25.63 7.44
C ASP A 125 -14.35 26.20 6.45
N PHE A 126 -14.88 25.34 5.57
CA PHE A 126 -15.95 25.66 4.64
C PHE A 126 -16.71 24.41 4.26
N LYS A 127 -17.99 24.58 3.93
CA LYS A 127 -18.87 23.48 3.51
C LYS A 127 -18.75 23.23 2.02
N VAL A 128 -18.90 21.97 1.64
CA VAL A 128 -18.97 21.52 0.25
C VAL A 128 -20.36 20.97 -0.06
N PRO A 129 -20.83 21.03 -1.32
CA PRO A 129 -22.14 20.50 -1.68
C PRO A 129 -22.22 18.98 -1.45
N ASN A 130 -23.27 18.52 -0.78
CA ASN A 130 -23.50 17.08 -0.52
C ASN A 130 -23.54 16.26 -1.82
N ALA A 131 -24.04 16.84 -2.92
CA ALA A 131 -24.04 16.16 -4.23
C ALA A 131 -22.62 15.78 -4.66
N THR A 132 -21.66 16.70 -4.56
CA THR A 132 -20.26 16.46 -4.91
C THR A 132 -19.59 15.49 -3.95
N VAL A 133 -19.92 15.54 -2.66
CA VAL A 133 -19.42 14.57 -1.66
C VAL A 133 -19.93 13.16 -1.99
N ASN A 134 -21.21 13.02 -2.32
CA ASN A 134 -21.79 11.72 -2.67
C ASN A 134 -21.18 11.15 -3.95
N GLU A 135 -21.02 11.97 -5.00
CA GLU A 135 -20.34 11.55 -6.24
C GLU A 135 -18.90 11.08 -5.95
N GLN A 136 -18.16 11.80 -5.11
CA GLN A 136 -16.82 11.41 -4.73
C GLN A 136 -16.80 10.13 -3.88
N ALA A 137 -17.78 9.94 -2.99
CA ALA A 137 -17.92 8.72 -2.19
C ALA A 137 -18.24 7.50 -3.07
N ASP A 138 -19.10 7.65 -4.07
CA ASP A 138 -19.42 6.62 -5.04
C ASP A 138 -18.19 6.20 -5.87
N LEU A 139 -17.37 7.17 -6.31
CA LEU A 139 -16.10 6.89 -6.98
C LEU A 139 -15.15 6.10 -6.07
N MET A 140 -15.02 6.49 -4.81
CA MET A 140 -14.16 5.81 -3.83
C MET A 140 -14.64 4.39 -3.52
N ARG A 141 -15.96 4.19 -3.46
CA ARG A 141 -16.56 2.86 -3.33
C ARG A 141 -16.26 2.00 -4.55
N LYS A 142 -16.48 2.53 -5.76
CA LYS A 142 -16.20 1.83 -7.02
C LYS A 142 -14.74 1.40 -7.12
N ASP A 143 -13.80 2.29 -6.78
CA ASP A 143 -12.36 1.98 -6.77
C ASP A 143 -12.03 0.88 -5.76
N SER A 144 -12.68 0.88 -4.60
CA SER A 144 -12.48 -0.14 -3.56
C SER A 144 -12.99 -1.51 -3.99
N LEU A 145 -14.16 -1.56 -4.64
CA LEU A 145 -14.70 -2.78 -5.24
C LEU A 145 -13.80 -3.31 -6.36
N MET A 146 -13.32 -2.43 -7.24
CA MET A 146 -12.46 -2.82 -8.36
C MET A 146 -11.15 -3.45 -7.90
N ARG A 147 -10.54 -2.95 -6.81
CA ARG A 147 -9.34 -3.57 -6.21
C ARG A 147 -9.59 -4.99 -5.69
N MET A 148 -10.83 -5.34 -5.38
CA MET A 148 -11.24 -6.67 -4.98
C MET A 148 -11.76 -7.53 -6.14
N GLY A 149 -11.68 -7.04 -7.38
CA GLY A 149 -12.23 -7.72 -8.56
C GLY A 149 -13.75 -7.73 -8.59
N GLN A 150 -14.40 -6.82 -7.87
CA GLN A 150 -15.85 -6.64 -7.84
C GLN A 150 -16.24 -5.38 -8.63
N THR A 151 -17.49 -5.31 -9.04
CA THR A 151 -18.15 -4.14 -9.63
C THR A 151 -19.33 -3.74 -8.74
N VAL A 152 -19.88 -2.55 -8.96
CA VAL A 152 -21.04 -2.06 -8.19
C VAL A 152 -22.24 -3.00 -8.36
N GLU A 153 -22.38 -3.61 -9.54
CA GLU A 153 -23.51 -4.48 -9.91
C GLU A 153 -23.41 -5.90 -9.35
N ASN A 154 -22.20 -6.37 -9.02
CA ASN A 154 -21.98 -7.74 -8.53
C ASN A 154 -21.68 -7.82 -7.02
N ALA A 155 -21.36 -6.68 -6.41
CA ALA A 155 -21.14 -6.57 -4.98
C ALA A 155 -22.48 -6.61 -4.23
N ALA A 156 -22.49 -7.23 -3.06
CA ALA A 156 -23.65 -7.12 -2.16
C ALA A 156 -23.82 -5.66 -1.71
N ASP A 157 -25.06 -5.22 -1.51
CA ASP A 157 -25.36 -3.82 -1.15
C ASP A 157 -24.68 -3.38 0.16
N ASP A 158 -24.55 -4.31 1.12
CA ASP A 158 -23.88 -4.07 2.40
C ASP A 158 -22.33 -4.12 2.30
N PHE A 159 -21.79 -4.44 1.12
CA PHE A 159 -20.36 -4.53 0.91
C PHE A 159 -19.79 -3.16 0.53
N PHE A 160 -18.97 -2.61 1.43
CA PHE A 160 -18.46 -1.23 1.35
C PHE A 160 -19.59 -0.21 1.14
N PRO A 161 -20.48 -0.01 2.14
CA PRO A 161 -21.56 0.97 2.04
C PRO A 161 -20.97 2.36 1.75
N VAL A 162 -21.68 3.16 0.95
CA VAL A 162 -21.20 4.49 0.51
C VAL A 162 -20.96 5.42 1.71
N GLU A 163 -21.74 5.23 2.77
CA GLU A 163 -21.65 5.94 4.04
C GLU A 163 -20.26 5.87 4.67
N ASP A 164 -19.55 4.74 4.52
CA ASP A 164 -18.19 4.55 5.03
C ASP A 164 -17.16 5.46 4.34
N PHE A 165 -17.50 5.99 3.15
CA PHE A 165 -16.62 6.85 2.36
C PHE A 165 -16.93 8.33 2.52
N LEU A 166 -18.08 8.71 3.07
CA LEU A 166 -18.55 10.10 3.08
C LEU A 166 -17.55 11.06 3.74
N GLU A 167 -16.97 10.69 4.89
CA GLU A 167 -16.01 11.56 5.60
C GLU A 167 -14.74 11.80 4.77
N ASN A 168 -14.20 10.74 4.16
CA ASN A 168 -12.99 10.85 3.35
C ASN A 168 -13.28 11.54 2.00
N ALA A 169 -14.47 11.33 1.44
CA ALA A 169 -14.94 12.03 0.25
C ALA A 169 -15.06 13.53 0.50
N GLU A 170 -15.62 13.94 1.64
CA GLU A 170 -15.69 15.36 2.03
C GLU A 170 -14.30 15.98 2.13
N LYS A 171 -13.36 15.32 2.81
CA LYS A 171 -11.96 15.78 2.90
C LYS A 171 -11.33 15.95 1.51
N ARG A 172 -11.56 14.99 0.60
CA ARG A 172 -11.03 15.03 -0.77
C ARG A 172 -11.61 16.19 -1.57
N VAL A 173 -12.94 16.36 -1.58
CA VAL A 173 -13.59 17.49 -2.27
C VAL A 173 -13.11 18.83 -1.73
N ARG A 174 -12.94 18.95 -0.40
CA ARG A 174 -12.40 20.17 0.22
C ARG A 174 -10.96 20.43 -0.23
N LEU A 175 -10.10 19.42 -0.26
CA LEU A 175 -8.73 19.55 -0.74
C LEU A 175 -8.68 19.97 -2.21
N ASP A 176 -9.48 19.35 -3.07
CA ASP A 176 -9.52 19.66 -4.50
C ASP A 176 -9.90 21.12 -4.77
N LEU A 177 -10.88 21.66 -4.02
CA LEU A 177 -11.28 23.06 -4.10
C LEU A 177 -10.19 24.00 -3.58
N LEU A 178 -9.52 23.66 -2.47
CA LEU A 178 -8.40 24.43 -1.94
C LEU A 178 -7.23 24.45 -2.93
N PHE A 179 -6.93 23.32 -3.55
CA PHE A 179 -5.86 23.18 -4.53
C PHE A 179 -6.16 24.02 -5.76
N SER A 180 -7.39 23.93 -6.27
CA SER A 180 -7.84 24.76 -7.40
C SER A 180 -7.70 26.27 -7.09
N ALA A 181 -8.12 26.70 -5.90
CA ALA A 181 -8.00 28.10 -5.48
C ALA A 181 -6.54 28.55 -5.31
N LEU A 182 -5.66 27.68 -4.80
CA LEU A 182 -4.24 28.00 -4.61
C LEU A 182 -3.46 28.00 -5.92
N ILE A 183 -3.76 27.07 -6.84
CA ILE A 183 -3.21 27.06 -8.21
C ILE A 183 -3.54 28.38 -8.90
N GLN A 184 -4.80 28.82 -8.84
CA GLN A 184 -5.20 30.11 -9.39
C GLN A 184 -4.50 31.28 -8.70
N LYS A 185 -4.43 31.27 -7.36
CA LYS A 185 -3.79 32.34 -6.59
C LYS A 185 -2.30 32.51 -6.87
N TYR A 186 -1.60 31.41 -7.10
CA TYR A 186 -0.16 31.40 -7.39
C TYR A 186 0.14 31.41 -8.88
N GLU A 187 -0.88 31.45 -9.74
CA GLU A 187 -0.74 31.45 -11.20
C GLU A 187 0.14 30.28 -11.68
N LEU A 188 -0.11 29.09 -11.11
CA LEU A 188 0.65 27.89 -11.46
C LEU A 188 0.10 27.29 -12.76
N GLU A 189 0.98 27.12 -13.74
CA GLU A 189 0.67 26.50 -15.02
C GLU A 189 1.66 25.37 -15.32
N VAL A 190 1.24 24.39 -16.12
CA VAL A 190 2.13 23.32 -16.57
C VAL A 190 2.83 23.78 -17.82
N GLU A 191 4.14 23.94 -17.72
CA GLU A 191 4.98 24.22 -18.88
C GLU A 191 5.21 22.96 -19.70
N GLU A 192 5.49 23.12 -21.00
CA GLU A 192 5.80 21.99 -21.87
C GLU A 192 7.02 21.20 -21.36
N GLN A 193 7.99 21.90 -20.78
CA GLN A 193 9.18 21.29 -20.19
C GLN A 193 8.83 20.39 -19.00
N ASP A 194 7.88 20.77 -18.15
CA ASP A 194 7.47 19.97 -16.99
C ASP A 194 6.79 18.68 -17.46
N LEU A 195 5.91 18.80 -18.45
CA LEU A 195 5.24 17.64 -19.05
C LEU A 195 6.23 16.69 -19.72
N ASN A 196 7.18 17.21 -20.49
CA ASN A 196 8.21 16.40 -21.14
C ASN A 196 9.10 15.69 -20.12
N LYS A 197 9.50 16.38 -19.04
CA LYS A 197 10.28 15.78 -17.96
C LYS A 197 9.50 14.69 -17.25
N PHE A 198 8.24 14.93 -16.91
CA PHE A 198 7.38 13.95 -16.26
C PHE A 198 7.19 12.70 -17.13
N ILE A 199 6.97 12.88 -18.43
CA ILE A 199 6.87 11.77 -19.38
C ILE A 199 8.18 10.98 -19.46
N GLU A 200 9.34 11.64 -19.45
CA GLU A 200 10.65 10.97 -19.45
C GLU A 200 10.84 10.12 -18.19
N ASP A 201 10.51 10.67 -17.01
CA ASP A 201 10.61 9.97 -15.74
C ASP A 201 9.66 8.77 -15.68
N GLU A 202 8.42 8.91 -16.16
CA GLU A 202 7.46 7.80 -16.26
C GLU A 202 7.90 6.72 -17.26
N ALA A 203 8.54 7.12 -18.38
CA ALA A 203 9.00 6.20 -19.42
C ALA A 203 10.07 5.22 -18.91
N GLN A 204 10.86 5.60 -17.90
CA GLN A 204 11.90 4.73 -17.30
C GLN A 204 11.34 3.47 -16.65
N LYS A 205 10.04 3.46 -16.32
CA LYS A 205 9.36 2.29 -15.74
C LYS A 205 9.07 1.21 -16.78
N TYR A 206 9.19 1.54 -18.08
CA TYR A 206 8.86 0.66 -19.19
C TYR A 206 10.13 0.17 -19.90
N LYS A 207 10.06 -1.04 -20.47
CA LYS A 207 11.19 -1.64 -21.21
C LYS A 207 11.54 -0.87 -22.49
N ASP A 208 10.53 -0.32 -23.16
CA ASP A 208 10.68 0.51 -24.35
C ASP A 208 10.16 1.92 -24.07
N ALA A 209 11.07 2.77 -23.61
CA ALA A 209 10.76 4.15 -23.23
C ALA A 209 10.29 4.99 -24.44
N GLU A 210 10.87 4.78 -25.63
CA GLU A 210 10.53 5.56 -26.83
C GLU A 210 9.15 5.20 -27.37
N GLN A 211 8.81 3.91 -27.36
CA GLN A 211 7.45 3.47 -27.72
C GLN A 211 6.42 4.05 -26.74
N PHE A 212 6.68 3.99 -25.44
CA PHE A 212 5.81 4.60 -24.44
C PHE A 212 5.62 6.10 -24.66
N LYS A 213 6.71 6.84 -24.87
CA LYS A 213 6.70 8.29 -25.15
C LYS A 213 5.90 8.64 -26.40
N THR A 214 5.95 7.81 -27.44
CA THR A 214 5.16 8.01 -28.65
C THR A 214 3.69 7.70 -28.41
N TRP A 215 3.39 6.61 -27.71
CA TRP A 215 2.03 6.20 -27.40
C TRP A 215 1.31 7.22 -26.51
N ILE A 216 1.95 7.68 -25.42
CA ILE A 216 1.31 8.58 -24.44
C ILE A 216 0.92 9.92 -25.06
N LYS A 217 1.69 10.41 -26.05
CA LYS A 217 1.34 11.62 -26.82
C LYS A 217 0.02 11.50 -27.59
N THR A 218 -0.40 10.26 -27.90
CA THR A 218 -1.67 9.97 -28.58
C THR A 218 -2.84 9.79 -27.60
N GLN A 219 -2.64 9.94 -26.29
CA GLN A 219 -3.64 9.73 -25.24
C GLN A 219 -3.98 11.04 -24.51
N PRO A 220 -4.89 11.88 -25.05
CA PRO A 220 -5.24 13.17 -24.46
C PRO A 220 -5.69 13.10 -23.00
N GLU A 221 -6.47 12.08 -22.64
CA GLU A 221 -6.95 11.89 -21.26
C GLU A 221 -5.80 11.62 -20.29
N GLN A 222 -4.84 10.79 -20.69
CA GLN A 222 -3.66 10.48 -19.87
C GLN A 222 -2.75 11.70 -19.72
N LEU A 223 -2.55 12.47 -20.80
CA LEU A 223 -1.80 13.73 -20.72
C LEU A 223 -2.46 14.73 -19.78
N ASN A 224 -3.80 14.81 -19.77
CA ASN A 224 -4.51 15.67 -18.82
C ASN A 224 -4.32 15.19 -17.38
N GLN A 225 -4.33 13.88 -17.12
CA GLN A 225 -4.01 13.34 -15.79
C GLN A 225 -2.59 13.69 -15.36
N TYR A 226 -1.61 13.60 -16.26
CA TYR A 226 -0.22 13.99 -15.97
C TYR A 226 -0.12 15.46 -15.65
N LYS A 227 -0.80 16.34 -16.40
CA LYS A 227 -0.87 17.77 -16.09
C LYS A 227 -1.43 18.03 -14.70
N MET A 228 -2.48 17.33 -14.28
CA MET A 228 -3.04 17.48 -12.93
C MET A 228 -2.02 17.09 -11.85
N VAL A 229 -1.31 15.97 -12.03
CA VAL A 229 -0.25 15.54 -11.10
C VAL A 229 0.91 16.54 -11.07
N ILE A 230 1.29 17.11 -12.21
CA ILE A 230 2.35 18.12 -12.28
C ILE A 230 1.92 19.40 -11.56
N LEU A 231 0.72 19.93 -11.82
CA LEU A 231 0.19 21.10 -11.10
C LEU A 231 0.18 20.88 -9.59
N GLU A 232 -0.23 19.68 -9.18
CA GLU A 232 -0.25 19.31 -7.78
C GLU A 232 1.17 19.37 -7.16
N ASN A 233 2.16 18.81 -7.86
CA ASN A 233 3.55 18.83 -7.41
C ASN A 233 4.12 20.25 -7.35
N LEU A 234 3.86 21.08 -8.36
CA LEU A 234 4.26 22.49 -8.37
C LEU A 234 3.64 23.25 -7.19
N LEU A 235 2.36 22.98 -6.89
CA LEU A 235 1.71 23.58 -5.72
C LEU A 235 2.35 23.11 -4.42
N ILE A 236 2.64 21.82 -4.27
CA ILE A 236 3.32 21.27 -3.09
C ILE A 236 4.69 21.95 -2.89
N GLU A 237 5.50 22.08 -3.94
CA GLU A 237 6.80 22.76 -3.88
C GLU A 237 6.66 24.24 -3.49
N LYS A 238 5.62 24.90 -4.03
CA LYS A 238 5.30 26.28 -3.67
C LYS A 238 4.91 26.41 -2.20
N LEU A 239 4.10 25.48 -1.69
CA LEU A 239 3.66 25.44 -0.30
C LEU A 239 4.82 25.11 0.65
N ASP A 240 5.73 24.22 0.27
CA ASP A 240 6.92 23.90 1.07
C ASP A 240 7.78 25.13 1.33
N SER A 241 7.91 25.99 0.32
CA SER A 241 8.63 27.26 0.42
C SER A 241 7.86 28.33 1.20
N ALA A 242 6.54 28.28 1.21
CA ALA A 242 5.67 29.32 1.78
C ALA A 242 5.24 29.04 3.24
N LEU A 243 5.15 27.78 3.62
CA LEU A 243 4.70 27.34 4.94
C LEU A 243 5.86 27.26 5.93
N LYS A 244 5.56 27.49 7.21
CA LYS A 244 6.53 27.23 8.27
C LYS A 244 6.59 25.74 8.54
N SER A 245 7.74 25.13 8.30
CA SER A 245 7.99 23.72 8.60
C SER A 245 8.68 23.55 9.96
N LYS A 246 8.51 22.37 10.55
CA LYS A 246 9.24 21.93 11.74
C LYS A 246 9.82 20.55 11.49
N VAL A 247 11.12 20.39 11.74
CA VAL A 247 11.78 19.08 11.64
C VAL A 247 11.24 18.18 12.74
N LYS A 248 10.69 17.03 12.34
CA LYS A 248 10.24 15.96 13.22
C LYS A 248 11.18 14.78 13.05
N VAL A 249 11.83 14.36 14.14
CA VAL A 249 12.67 13.17 14.13
C VAL A 249 11.79 11.93 14.25
N ILE A 250 11.86 11.04 13.27
CA ILE A 250 11.13 9.76 13.23
C ILE A 250 12.17 8.64 13.14
N LYS A 251 11.98 7.56 13.91
CA LYS A 251 12.86 6.39 13.81
C LYS A 251 12.51 5.60 12.55
N PHE A 252 13.52 5.07 11.87
CA PHE A 252 13.32 4.20 10.70
C PHE A 252 12.36 3.03 10.98
N SER A 253 12.45 2.41 12.15
CA SER A 253 11.55 1.32 12.56
C SER A 253 10.08 1.72 12.70
N ASP A 254 9.80 3.01 12.86
CA ASP A 254 8.44 3.54 12.95
C ASP A 254 7.91 3.94 11.58
N LEU A 255 8.80 4.32 10.65
CA LEU A 255 8.48 4.51 9.23
C LEU A 255 8.14 3.17 8.56
N ALA A 256 8.96 2.14 8.79
CA ALA A 256 8.78 0.81 8.20
C ALA A 256 7.55 0.01 8.69
N LYS A 257 6.74 0.56 9.59
CA LYS A 257 5.51 -0.07 10.13
C LYS A 257 4.22 0.48 9.53
N LYS A 258 4.30 1.60 8.80
CA LYS A 258 3.17 2.19 8.08
C LYS A 258 3.10 1.63 6.67
#